data_AF-A0A1X2IPJ5-F1
#
_entry.id   AF-A0A1X2IPJ5-F1
#
_cell.length_a   1.000
_cell.length_b   1.000
_cell.length_c   1.000
_cell.angle_alpha   90.00
_cell.angle_beta   90.00
_cell.angle_gamma   90.00
#
_symmetry.space_group_name_H-M   'P 1'
#
loop_
_entity.id
_entity.type
_entity.pdbx_description
1 polymer ?
#
loop_
_entity_poly.entity_id
_entity_poly.type
_entity_poly.pdbx_seq_one_letter_code
_entity_poly.pdbx_strand_id
1 'polypeptide(L)' 'MLIQGVKFACSTCIKGHRASNCKHTDRPLFEIRKKGRPVSQCLLCRDLRKTKQLHIKCICNKNKKGSLNHTRNK' A
#
# COMPACT_ATOMS: atom_id res chain seq x y z
N MET A 1 -5.74 -10.79 15.08
CA MET A 1 -5.48 -12.19 15.44
C MET A 1 -4.95 -12.94 14.21
N LEU A 2 -3.97 -13.84 14.35
CA LEU A 2 -3.50 -14.72 13.27
C LEU A 2 -3.76 -16.17 13.67
N ILE A 3 -4.47 -16.91 12.83
CA ILE A 3 -4.80 -18.32 13.05
C ILE A 3 -4.42 -19.05 11.77
N GLN A 4 -3.53 -20.05 11.85
CA GLN A 4 -3.07 -20.86 10.70
C GLN A 4 -2.56 -20.03 9.50
N GLY A 5 -1.92 -18.89 9.77
CA GLY A 5 -1.38 -18.00 8.72
C GLY A 5 -2.40 -17.04 8.09
N VAL A 6 -3.68 -17.13 8.49
CA VAL A 6 -4.76 -16.26 8.05
C VAL A 6 -5.06 -15.22 9.12
N LYS A 7 -5.25 -13.96 8.71
CA LYS A 7 -5.58 -12.86 9.63
C LYS A 7 -7.08 -12.82 9.86
N PHE A 8 -7.50 -12.70 11.11
CA PHE A 8 -8.89 -12.55 11.51
C PHE A 8 -9.11 -11.27 12.32
N ALA A 9 -10.24 -10.60 12.08
CA ALA A 9 -10.72 -9.50 12.92
C ALA A 9 -12.24 -9.34 12.88
N CYS A 10 -12.77 -8.60 13.86
CA CYS A 10 -14.17 -8.27 13.98
C CYS A 10 -14.65 -7.33 12.86
N SER A 11 -15.94 -7.37 12.50
CA SER A 11 -16.52 -6.51 11.44
C SER A 11 -16.27 -5.01 11.69
N THR A 12 -16.48 -4.54 12.93
CA THR A 12 -16.22 -3.15 13.34
C THR A 12 -14.75 -2.77 13.19
N CYS A 13 -13.86 -3.70 13.49
CA CYS A 13 -12.41 -3.53 13.44
C CYS A 13 -11.92 -3.43 11.99
N ILE A 14 -12.51 -4.24 11.10
CA ILE A 14 -12.25 -4.21 9.66
C ILE A 14 -12.72 -2.87 9.08
N LYS A 15 -13.97 -2.46 9.35
CA LYS A 15 -14.51 -1.18 8.89
C LYS A 15 -13.72 0.02 9.43
N GLY A 16 -13.31 -0.04 10.70
CA GLY A 16 -12.56 1.02 11.36
C GLY A 16 -11.05 1.01 11.12
N HIS A 17 -10.53 0.19 10.21
CA HIS A 17 -9.08 0.04 9.94
C HIS A 17 -8.22 -0.35 11.17
N ARG A 18 -8.84 -0.90 12.22
CA ARG A 18 -8.18 -1.39 13.45
C ARG A 18 -7.98 -2.91 13.45
N ALA A 19 -8.20 -3.54 12.31
CA ALA A 19 -8.08 -4.98 12.11
C ALA A 19 -6.74 -5.57 12.58
N SER A 20 -5.63 -4.84 12.40
CA SER A 20 -4.29 -5.26 12.83
C SER A 20 -4.18 -5.56 14.33
N ASN A 21 -4.95 -4.84 15.15
CA ASN A 21 -4.91 -4.90 16.61
C ASN A 21 -6.22 -5.43 17.21
N CYS A 22 -7.06 -6.09 16.42
CA CYS A 22 -8.30 -6.66 16.91
C CYS A 22 -8.01 -7.80 17.92
N LYS A 23 -8.45 -7.61 19.16
CA LYS A 23 -8.39 -8.56 20.28
C LYS A 23 -9.78 -8.97 20.82
N HIS A 24 -10.85 -8.53 20.17
CA HIS A 24 -12.20 -8.89 20.61
C HIS A 24 -12.45 -10.38 20.36
N THR A 25 -12.84 -11.10 21.40
CA THR A 25 -13.22 -12.52 21.38
C THR A 25 -14.73 -12.70 21.36
N ASP A 26 -15.47 -11.65 21.76
CA ASP A 26 -16.92 -11.67 21.98
C ASP A 26 -17.71 -11.38 20.70
N ARG A 27 -17.01 -11.06 19.60
CA ARG A 27 -17.59 -10.63 18.33
C ARG A 27 -17.24 -11.63 17.23
N PRO A 28 -18.13 -11.83 16.24
CA PRO A 28 -17.83 -12.68 15.09
C PRO A 28 -16.58 -12.17 14.37
N LEU A 29 -15.62 -13.08 14.19
CA LEU A 29 -14.36 -12.85 13.51
C LEU A 29 -14.47 -13.24 12.04
N PHE A 30 -13.95 -12.39 11.17
CA PHE A 30 -13.93 -12.62 9.72
C PHE A 30 -12.49 -12.70 9.23
N GLU A 31 -12.25 -13.56 8.25
CA GLU A 31 -10.98 -13.63 7.55
C GLU A 31 -10.71 -12.32 6.79
N ILE A 32 -9.48 -11.83 6.91
CA ILE A 32 -8.97 -10.67 6.19
C ILE A 32 -8.02 -11.14 5.10
N ARG A 33 -8.47 -10.98 3.86
CA ARG A 33 -7.61 -11.17 2.68
C ARG A 33 -6.51 -10.11 2.64
N LYS A 34 -5.34 -10.47 2.08
CA LYS A 34 -4.23 -9.52 1.85
C LYS A 34 -4.67 -8.43 0.88
N LYS A 35 -5.08 -7.27 1.40
CA LYS A 35 -5.44 -6.09 0.62
C LYS A 35 -4.18 -5.23 0.47
N GLY A 36 -3.62 -5.15 -0.74
CA GLY A 36 -2.56 -4.21 -1.09
C GLY A 36 -3.10 -3.19 -2.08
N ARG A 37 -2.84 -1.90 -1.85
CA ARG A 37 -3.07 -0.89 -2.88
C ARG A 37 -2.11 -1.19 -4.05
N PRO A 38 -2.57 -1.23 -5.31
CA PRO A 38 -1.65 -1.34 -6.43
C PRO A 38 -0.63 -0.20 -6.36
N VAL A 39 0.60 -0.47 -6.79
CA VAL A 39 1.64 0.55 -6.81
C VAL A 39 1.21 1.70 -7.72
N SER A 40 1.15 2.90 -7.15
CA SER A 40 0.72 4.11 -7.85
C SER A 40 1.82 4.76 -8.69
N GLN A 41 3.05 4.23 -8.61
CA GLN A 41 4.25 4.76 -9.27
C GLN A 41 4.87 3.67 -10.11
N CYS A 42 5.50 4.06 -11.23
CA CYS A 42 6.32 3.15 -12.00
C CYS A 42 7.59 2.74 -11.20
N LEU A 43 8.23 1.65 -11.63
CA LEU A 43 9.44 1.12 -10.98
C LEU A 43 10.55 2.18 -10.91
N LEU A 44 10.79 2.90 -12.01
CA LEU A 44 11.83 3.94 -12.07
C LEU A 44 11.62 5.06 -11.04
N CYS A 45 10.43 5.66 -10.98
CA CYS A 45 10.15 6.73 -10.03
C CYS A 45 10.22 6.25 -8.57
N ARG A 46 9.91 4.97 -8.32
CA ARG A 46 10.06 4.35 -7.01
C ARG A 46 11.53 4.19 -6.63
N ASP A 47 12.38 3.78 -7.56
CA ASP A 47 13.81 3.61 -7.32
C ASP A 47 14.52 4.95 -7.12
N LEU A 48 14.11 6.00 -7.84
CA LEU A 48 14.63 7.36 -7.64
C LEU A 48 14.31 7.92 -6.24
N ARG A 49 13.16 7.58 -5.65
CA ARG A 49 12.88 7.92 -4.24
C ARG A 49 13.83 7.21 -3.28
N LYS A 50 14.19 5.95 -3.54
CA LYS A 50 15.07 5.18 -2.65
C LYS A 50 16.53 5.59 -2.78
N THR A 51 17.01 5.71 -4.01
CA THR A 51 18.43 5.93 -4.34
C THR A 51 18.82 7.39 -4.25
N LYS A 52 17.90 8.31 -4.60
CA LYS A 52 18.19 9.75 -4.70
C LYS A 52 17.29 10.62 -3.81
N GLN A 53 16.42 10.02 -2.99
CA GLN A 53 15.49 10.74 -2.10
C GLN A 53 14.60 11.77 -2.84
N LEU A 54 14.26 11.52 -4.11
CA LEU A 54 13.47 12.45 -4.92
C LEU A 54 11.96 12.25 -4.73
N HIS A 55 11.29 13.16 -4.00
CA HIS A 55 9.86 13.10 -3.68
C HIS A 55 8.95 13.82 -4.69
N ILE A 56 9.01 13.41 -5.95
CA ILE A 56 8.17 13.99 -7.02
C ILE A 56 6.93 13.12 -7.34
N LYS A 57 5.89 13.75 -7.89
CA LYS A 57 4.69 13.06 -8.38
C LYS A 57 5.03 12.28 -9.66
N CYS A 58 4.72 10.99 -9.68
CA CYS A 58 4.89 10.16 -10.89
C CYS A 58 3.80 10.54 -11.90
N ILE A 59 4.21 11.16 -13.01
CA ILE A 59 3.36 11.52 -14.15
C ILE A 59 3.63 10.63 -15.38
N CYS A 60 4.37 9.53 -15.21
CA CYS A 60 4.68 8.61 -16.29
C CYS A 60 3.39 7.99 -16.83
N ASN A 61 3.10 8.22 -18.12
CA ASN A 61 2.05 7.50 -18.82
C ASN A 61 2.52 6.05 -19.04
N LYS A 62 1.64 5.05 -18.90
CA LYS A 62 1.97 3.61 -18.79
C LYS A 62 2.76 3.02 -19.98
N ASN A 63 3.03 3.80 -21.04
CA ASN A 63 3.58 3.34 -22.32
C ASN A 63 4.97 3.87 -22.71
N LYS A 64 5.76 4.50 -21.82
CA LYS A 64 7.14 4.88 -22.19
C LYS A 64 8.19 4.25 -21.28
N LYS A 65 8.86 3.21 -21.80
CA LYS A 65 10.26 2.92 -21.47
C LYS A 65 11.09 4.01 -22.16
N GLY A 66 11.33 5.13 -21.51
CA GLY A 66 12.06 6.20 -22.16
C GLY A 66 12.18 7.41 -21.28
N SER A 67 13.43 7.72 -20.95
CA SER A 67 13.95 9.01 -20.50
C SER A 67 13.03 10.18 -20.82
N LEU A 68 12.62 10.96 -19.81
CA LEU A 68 12.78 12.41 -19.84
C LEU A 68 12.39 13.06 -18.51
N ASN A 69 13.29 13.95 -18.07
CA ASN A 69 13.06 15.24 -17.42
C ASN A 69 12.07 15.26 -16.25
N HIS A 70 12.59 14.96 -15.06
CA HIS A 70 12.09 15.58 -13.85
C HIS A 70 12.48 17.05 -13.90
N THR A 71 11.59 17.88 -14.44
CA THR A 71 11.71 19.34 -14.31
C THR A 71 11.91 19.65 -12.83
N ARG A 72 13.09 20.16 -12.49
CA ARG A 72 13.32 20.88 -11.24
C ARG A 72 12.30 22.00 -11.24
N ASN A 73 11.22 21.86 -10.48
CA ASN A 73 10.40 23.01 -10.21
C ASN A 73 11.20 23.89 -9.27
N LYS A 74 11.36 25.14 -9.72
CA LYS A 74 12.23 26.19 -9.18
C LYS A 74 12.03 26.42 -7.68
#